data_AF-A0A7I0J6A3-F1
#
_entry.id   AF-A0A7I0J6A3-F1
#
_cell.length_a   1.000
_cell.length_b   1.000
_cell.length_c   1.000
_cell.angle_alpha   90.00
_cell.angle_beta   90.00
_cell.angle_gamma   90.00
#
_symmetry.space_group_name_H-M   'P 1'
#
loop_
_entity.id
_entity.type
_entity.pdbx_description
1 polymer ?
#
loop_
_entity_poly.entity_id
_entity_poly.type
_entity_poly.pdbx_seq_one_letter_code
_entity_poly.pdbx_strand_id
1 'polypeptide(L)'
;GSLEVKGRLRSISGKIDRLAVTPQTVSIIDYKTNRPAPKNLAEVPSAYVLQLALYRALIQPLYPGREVTAALLFTEAPRLIELPAGAMDAALARLTTA
;
A
#
# COMPACT_ATOMS: atom_id res chain seq x y z
N GLY A 1 -11.73 -7.51 0.45
CA GLY A 1 -11.33 -8.73 1.16
C GLY A 1 -11.50 -8.51 2.65
N SER A 2 -11.01 -9.41 3.49
CA SER A 2 -11.13 -9.27 4.95
C SER A 2 -9.77 -9.40 5.60
N LEU A 3 -9.53 -8.62 6.65
CA LEU A 3 -8.33 -8.69 7.48
C LEU A 3 -8.72 -8.71 8.95
N GLU A 4 -7.93 -9.41 9.76
CA GLU A 4 -8.09 -9.34 11.20
C GLU A 4 -7.55 -8.01 11.73
N VAL A 5 -8.39 -7.26 12.44
CA VAL A 5 -8.05 -5.98 13.05
C VAL A 5 -8.53 -6.01 14.50
N LYS A 6 -7.59 -5.98 15.45
CA LYS A 6 -7.87 -6.05 16.90
C LYS A 6 -8.66 -7.30 17.30
N GLY A 7 -8.25 -8.47 16.79
CA GLY A 7 -8.91 -9.75 17.07
C GLY A 7 -10.30 -9.91 16.43
N ARG A 8 -10.69 -9.01 15.51
CA ARG A 8 -11.97 -9.11 14.79
C ARG A 8 -11.72 -9.05 13.28
N LEU A 9 -12.32 -9.98 12.55
CA LEU A 9 -12.33 -9.95 11.10
C LEU A 9 -13.12 -8.71 10.63
N ARG A 10 -12.48 -7.84 9.86
CA ARG A 10 -13.10 -6.66 9.26
C ARG A 10 -13.04 -6.74 7.75
N SER A 11 -14.18 -6.41 7.12
CA SER A 11 -14.24 -6.26 5.68
C SER A 11 -13.55 -4.97 5.27
N ILE A 12 -12.64 -5.09 4.31
CA ILE A 12 -11.93 -4.00 3.66
C ILE A 12 -12.38 -3.98 2.20
N SER A 13 -13.04 -2.90 1.81
CA SER A 13 -13.42 -2.63 0.43
C SER A 13 -12.56 -1.51 -0.12
N GLY A 14 -12.10 -1.66 -1.35
CA GLY A 14 -11.24 -0.69 -2.02
C GLY A 14 -10.94 -1.13 -3.44
N LYS A 15 -10.42 -0.19 -4.23
CA LYS A 15 -9.97 -0.42 -5.60
C LYS A 15 -8.48 -0.10 -5.67
N ILE A 16 -7.71 -1.03 -6.21
CA ILE A 16 -6.33 -0.79 -6.60
C ILE A 16 -6.36 -0.11 -7.97
N ASP A 17 -5.73 1.05 -8.11
CA ASP A 17 -5.71 1.79 -9.37
C ASP A 17 -4.93 1.05 -10.47
N ARG A 18 -3.79 0.45 -10.09
CA ARG A 18 -2.96 -0.33 -10.99
C ARG A 18 -2.30 -1.49 -10.27
N LEU A 19 -2.41 -2.66 -10.89
CA LEU A 19 -1.71 -3.88 -10.50
C LEU A 19 -0.89 -4.37 -11.70
N ALA A 20 0.41 -4.54 -11.53
CA ALA A 20 1.29 -5.13 -12.53
C ALA A 20 1.85 -6.44 -11.98
N VAL A 21 1.72 -7.52 -12.75
CA VAL A 21 2.13 -8.86 -12.33
C VAL A 21 3.23 -9.36 -13.25
N THR A 22 4.39 -9.63 -12.69
CA THR A 22 5.53 -10.29 -13.34
C THR A 22 5.71 -11.68 -12.74
N PRO A 23 6.57 -12.55 -13.30
CA PRO A 23 6.82 -13.87 -12.70
C PRO A 23 7.36 -13.79 -11.26
N GLN A 24 8.09 -12.72 -10.91
CA GLN A 24 8.74 -12.54 -9.60
C GLN A 24 8.00 -11.60 -8.66
N THR A 25 7.32 -10.59 -9.20
CA THR A 25 6.75 -9.48 -8.43
C THR A 25 5.32 -9.15 -8.80
N VAL A 26 4.60 -8.58 -7.84
CA VAL A 26 3.29 -7.96 -8.01
C VAL A 26 3.38 -6.53 -7.49
N SER A 27 3.23 -5.56 -8.38
CA SER A 27 3.41 -4.14 -8.04
C SER A 27 2.08 -3.41 -8.02
N ILE A 28 1.79 -2.77 -6.89
CA ILE A 28 0.63 -1.89 -6.68
C ILE A 28 1.07 -0.45 -6.93
N ILE A 29 0.39 0.27 -7.83
CA ILE A 29 0.57 1.71 -8.00
C ILE A 29 -0.76 2.41 -7.72
N ASP A 30 -0.74 3.42 -6.85
CA ASP A 30 -1.89 4.29 -6.55
C ASP A 30 -1.54 5.73 -6.95
N TYR A 31 -2.44 6.38 -7.70
CA TYR A 31 -2.17 7.68 -8.31
C TYR A 31 -2.69 8.80 -7.41
N LYS A 32 -1.85 9.82 -7.20
CA LYS A 32 -2.16 10.95 -6.31
C LYS A 32 -2.01 12.29 -7.02
N THR A 33 -2.94 13.20 -6.76
CA THR A 33 -3.00 14.54 -7.38
C THR A 33 -2.72 15.67 -6.37
N ASN A 34 -2.17 15.35 -5.20
CA ASN A 34 -1.86 16.30 -4.13
C ASN A 34 -1.07 17.52 -4.62
N ARG A 35 -1.35 18.70 -4.05
CA ARG A 35 -0.66 19.96 -4.31
C ARG A 35 -0.37 20.69 -3.00
N PRO A 36 0.90 20.88 -2.60
CA PRO A 36 2.11 20.34 -3.24
C PRO A 36 2.19 18.81 -3.10
N ALA A 37 2.79 18.14 -4.07
CA ALA A 37 3.14 16.73 -3.92
C ALA A 37 4.28 16.53 -2.88
N PRO A 38 4.22 15.48 -2.04
CA PRO A 38 5.34 15.07 -1.19
C PRO A 38 6.61 14.85 -2.02
N LYS A 39 7.76 15.28 -1.50
CA LYS A 39 9.05 15.15 -2.19
C LYS A 39 9.75 13.82 -1.91
N ASN A 40 9.43 13.20 -0.78
CA ASN A 40 10.05 11.99 -0.27
C ASN A 40 9.06 11.24 0.64
N LEU A 41 9.44 10.03 1.06
CA LEU A 41 8.61 9.16 1.90
C LEU A 41 8.21 9.80 3.25
N ALA A 42 9.07 10.63 3.86
CA ALA A 42 8.80 11.24 5.16
C ALA A 42 7.65 12.27 5.11
N GLU A 43 7.40 12.83 3.92
CA GLU A 43 6.30 13.78 3.67
C GLU A 43 5.00 13.09 3.25
N VAL A 44 5.00 11.77 3.02
CA VAL A 44 3.81 11.02 2.60
C VAL A 44 2.82 10.92 3.77
N PRO A 45 1.54 11.28 3.59
CA PRO A 45 0.50 11.09 4.60
C PRO A 45 0.41 9.62 5.05
N SER A 46 0.42 9.39 6.36
CA SER A 46 0.36 8.05 6.96
C SER A 46 -0.84 7.23 6.50
N ALA A 47 -1.96 7.88 6.18
CA ALA A 47 -3.16 7.25 5.64
C ALA A 47 -2.89 6.56 4.28
N TYR A 48 -2.04 7.12 3.41
CA TYR A 48 -1.69 6.49 2.14
C TYR A 48 -0.79 5.27 2.34
N VAL A 49 0.13 5.34 3.32
CA VAL A 49 0.95 4.18 3.71
C VAL A 49 0.07 3.04 4.22
N LEU A 50 -0.88 3.36 5.11
CA LEU A 50 -1.82 2.37 5.65
C LEU A 50 -2.71 1.78 4.55
N GLN A 51 -3.22 2.62 3.63
CA GLN A 51 -4.03 2.16 2.51
C GLN A 51 -3.28 1.13 1.66
N LEU A 52 -2.05 1.42 1.25
CA LEU A 52 -1.24 0.50 0.46
C LEU A 52 -0.81 -0.75 1.26
N ALA A 53 -0.58 -0.62 2.58
CA ALA A 53 -0.34 -1.76 3.46
C ALA A 53 -1.54 -2.73 3.49
N LEU A 54 -2.77 -2.19 3.59
CA LEU A 54 -4.00 -2.99 3.53
C LEU A 54 -4.15 -3.68 2.18
N TYR A 55 -3.90 -2.98 1.08
CA TYR A 55 -3.95 -3.57 -0.26
C TYR A 55 -2.93 -4.69 -0.42
N ARG A 56 -1.67 -4.44 -0.03
CA ARG A 56 -0.59 -5.45 -0.05
C ARG A 56 -0.99 -6.69 0.74
N ALA A 57 -1.45 -6.53 1.98
CA ALA A 57 -1.87 -7.65 2.83
C ALA A 57 -3.04 -8.45 2.25
N LEU A 58 -3.99 -7.79 1.58
CA LEU A 58 -5.14 -8.45 0.95
C LEU A 58 -4.77 -9.26 -0.29
N ILE A 59 -3.81 -8.80 -1.09
CA ILE A 59 -3.47 -9.48 -2.35
C ILE A 59 -2.33 -10.47 -2.21
N GLN A 60 -1.46 -10.33 -1.20
CA GLN A 60 -0.32 -11.21 -1.01
C GLN A 60 -0.69 -12.70 -0.94
N PRO A 61 -1.79 -13.12 -0.27
CA PRO A 61 -2.23 -14.52 -0.30
C PRO A 61 -2.64 -15.03 -1.69
N LEU A 62 -2.97 -14.14 -2.62
CA LEU A 62 -3.39 -14.49 -3.98
C LEU A 62 -2.20 -14.78 -4.92
N TYR A 63 -0.98 -14.39 -4.52
CA TYR A 63 0.23 -14.52 -5.33
C TYR A 63 1.36 -15.23 -4.56
N PRO A 64 1.20 -16.53 -4.25
CA PRO A 64 2.22 -17.28 -3.52
C PRO A 64 3.54 -17.29 -4.30
N GLY A 65 4.65 -17.12 -3.58
CA GLY A 65 6.00 -17.12 -4.15
C GLY A 65 6.39 -15.85 -4.91
N ARG A 66 5.57 -14.79 -4.89
CA ARG A 66 5.89 -13.49 -5.50
C ARG A 66 6.00 -12.40 -4.45
N GLU A 67 6.94 -11.49 -4.64
CA GLU A 67 7.05 -10.31 -3.81
C GLU A 67 5.95 -9.30 -4.18
N VAL A 68 5.21 -8.80 -3.19
CA VAL A 68 4.22 -7.73 -3.41
C VAL A 68 4.82 -6.39 -3.00
N THR A 69 5.03 -5.50 -3.97
CA THR A 69 5.58 -4.15 -3.79
C THR A 69 4.49 -3.08 -4.00
N ALA A 70 4.69 -1.88 -3.45
CA ALA A 70 3.74 -0.79 -3.60
C ALA A 70 4.44 0.57 -3.73
N ALA A 71 3.87 1.46 -4.54
CA ALA A 71 4.34 2.83 -4.69
C ALA A 71 3.18 3.80 -4.93
N LEU A 72 3.42 5.07 -4.58
CA LEU A 72 2.53 6.19 -4.87
C LEU A 72 3.09 6.97 -6.06
N LEU A 73 2.28 7.18 -7.09
CA LEU A 73 2.65 8.05 -8.21
C LEU A 73 1.93 9.39 -8.08
N PHE A 74 2.68 10.42 -7.69
CA PHE A 74 2.19 11.79 -7.67
C PHE A 74 2.29 12.38 -9.07
N THR A 75 1.20 12.98 -9.56
CA THR A 75 1.11 13.47 -10.94
C THR A 75 1.34 14.98 -11.08
N GLU A 76 1.29 15.74 -9.99
CA GLU A 76 1.59 17.18 -10.00
C GLU A 76 3.08 17.44 -10.25
N ALA A 77 3.95 16.73 -9.54
CA ALA A 77 5.33 16.50 -9.95
C ALA A 77 5.44 14.99 -10.22
N PRO A 78 5.80 14.51 -11.45
CA PRO A 78 5.76 13.10 -11.85
C PRO A 78 6.74 12.26 -11.02
N ARG A 79 6.34 11.94 -9.80
CA ARG A 79 7.20 11.43 -8.74
C ARG A 79 6.63 10.13 -8.25
N LEU A 80 7.41 9.09 -8.42
CA LEU A 80 7.16 7.79 -7.83
C LEU A 80 7.82 7.74 -6.46
N ILE A 81 7.04 7.46 -5.42
CA ILE A 81 7.54 7.19 -4.07
C ILE A 81 7.22 5.74 -3.74
N GLU A 82 8.23 4.90 -3.75
CA GLU A 82 8.12 3.50 -3.31
C GLU A 82 7.93 3.43 -1.80
N LEU A 83 7.06 2.51 -1.36
CA LEU A 83 6.84 2.25 0.05
C LEU A 83 7.65 1.02 0.47
N PRO A 84 8.65 1.17 1.37
CA PRO A 84 9.37 0.04 1.91
C PRO A 84 8.44 -0.93 2.64
N ALA A 85 8.71 -2.22 2.54
CA ALA A 85 7.94 -3.27 3.22
C ALA A 85 7.79 -2.97 4.72
N GLY A 86 8.88 -2.62 5.41
CA GLY A 86 8.85 -2.30 6.84
C GLY A 86 7.96 -1.11 7.20
N ALA A 87 7.83 -0.10 6.33
CA ALA A 87 6.94 1.04 6.56
C ALA A 87 5.46 0.62 6.47
N MET A 88 5.14 -0.25 5.51
CA MET A 88 3.81 -0.82 5.36
C MET A 88 3.46 -1.78 6.51
N ASP A 89 4.41 -2.65 6.90
CA ASP A 89 4.24 -3.60 8.00
C ASP A 89 3.99 -2.86 9.32
N ALA A 90 4.76 -1.79 9.58
CA ALA A 90 4.58 -0.94 10.76
C ALA A 90 3.24 -0.17 10.74
N ALA A 91 2.76 0.25 9.57
CA ALA A 91 1.44 0.87 9.44
C ALA A 91 0.32 -0.12 9.77
N LEU A 92 0.40 -1.34 9.24
CA LEU A 92 -0.57 -2.40 9.49
C LEU A 92 -0.57 -2.81 10.96
N ALA A 93 0.61 -3.01 11.57
CA ALA A 93 0.74 -3.37 12.98
C ALA A 93 0.09 -2.33 13.92
N ARG A 94 0.22 -1.03 13.62
CA ARG A 94 -0.45 0.05 14.38
C ARG A 94 -1.97 -0.03 14.30
N LEU A 95 -2.52 -0.44 13.15
CA LEU A 95 -3.96 -0.63 13.00
C LEU A 95 -4.47 -1.85 13.79
N THR A 96 -3.69 -2.93 13.83
CA THR A 96 -4.10 -4.20 14.44
C THR A 96 -3.86 -4.27 15.96
N THR A 97 -2.87 -3.53 16.47
CA THR A 97 -2.46 -3.57 17.90
C THR A 97 -3.12 -2.49 18.76
N ALA A 98 -3.61 -1.40 18.16
CA ALA A 98 -4.25 -0.30 18.90
C ALA A 98 -5.61 -0.68 19.49
#